data_AF-A0A7S1D6K1-F1
#
_entry.id   AF-A0A7S1D6K1-F1
#
_cell.length_a   1.000
_cell.length_b   1.000
_cell.length_c   1.000
_cell.angle_alpha   90.00
_cell.angle_beta   90.00
_cell.angle_gamma   90.00
#
_symmetry.space_group_name_H-M   'P 1'
#
loop_
_entity.id
_entity.type
_entity.pdbx_description
1 polymer ?
#
loop_
_entity_poly.entity_id
_entity_poly.type
_entity_poly.pdbx_seq_one_letter_code
_entity_poly.pdbx_strand_id
1 'polypeptide(L)'
;MSFPTVFTEVISTASRYAQHEQDMAGQGGNLSYTILLILTAGNLKDEAEIRQTKQELITASGSPLSVVIVGIGDNDFSGMAFLDEHDPQTEGGRDITKFVQFTEYKSYNLLTEAVLDEIPEQLVDYYYERGMMPGKAEAVNHDGIEQLPADDDARTVQFLG
;
A
#
# COMPACT_ATOMS: atom_id res chain seq x y z
N MET A 1 -6.16 -19.55 -22.72
CA MET A 1 -5.02 -20.16 -22.01
C MET A 1 -4.60 -19.17 -20.94
N SER A 2 -4.64 -19.52 -19.66
CA SER A 2 -4.15 -18.63 -18.59
C SER A 2 -2.66 -18.90 -18.38
N PHE A 3 -1.86 -17.83 -18.34
CA PHE A 3 -0.48 -17.88 -17.92
C PHE A 3 -0.42 -17.96 -16.37
N PRO A 4 0.67 -18.49 -15.78
CA PRO A 4 0.85 -18.47 -14.33
C PRO A 4 0.82 -17.03 -13.82
N THR A 5 0.24 -16.83 -12.65
CA THR A 5 0.21 -15.52 -11.98
C THR A 5 1.48 -15.38 -11.16
N VAL A 6 2.31 -14.40 -11.46
CA VAL A 6 3.61 -14.21 -10.79
C VAL A 6 3.76 -12.76 -10.35
N PHE A 7 3.93 -12.53 -9.05
CA PHE A 7 4.09 -11.17 -8.49
C PHE A 7 5.53 -10.80 -8.15
N THR A 8 6.44 -11.76 -8.11
CA THR A 8 7.78 -11.58 -7.55
C THR A 8 8.59 -10.50 -8.27
N GLU A 9 8.56 -10.50 -9.61
CA GLU A 9 9.32 -9.52 -10.40
C GLU A 9 8.82 -8.08 -10.21
N VAL A 10 7.50 -7.89 -10.17
CA VAL A 10 6.91 -6.56 -9.99
C VAL A 10 7.13 -6.05 -8.56
N ILE A 11 7.01 -6.91 -7.55
CA ILE A 11 7.32 -6.56 -6.15
C ILE A 11 8.80 -6.17 -6.02
N SER A 12 9.71 -7.00 -6.55
CA SER A 12 11.15 -6.73 -6.53
C SER A 12 11.51 -5.41 -7.18
N THR A 13 10.89 -5.12 -8.32
CA THR A 13 11.11 -3.88 -9.07
C THR A 13 10.59 -2.67 -8.31
N ALA A 14 9.40 -2.77 -7.71
CA ALA A 14 8.83 -1.71 -6.88
C ALA A 14 9.66 -1.46 -5.61
N SER A 15 10.17 -2.49 -4.95
CA SER A 15 11.04 -2.36 -3.78
C SER A 15 12.32 -1.60 -4.11
N ARG A 16 13.00 -1.95 -5.21
CA ARG A 16 14.19 -1.22 -5.68
C ARG A 16 13.87 0.23 -6.03
N TYR A 17 12.75 0.46 -6.69
CA TYR A 17 12.30 1.81 -7.03
C TYR A 17 12.02 2.64 -5.77
N ALA A 18 11.26 2.09 -4.81
CA ALA A 18 10.92 2.76 -3.56
C ALA A 18 12.17 3.13 -2.76
N GLN A 19 13.15 2.23 -2.69
CA GLN A 19 14.42 2.51 -2.02
C GLN A 19 15.18 3.65 -2.70
N HIS A 20 15.26 3.63 -4.04
CA HIS A 20 15.91 4.69 -4.81
C HIS A 20 15.25 6.05 -4.56
N GLU A 21 13.92 6.13 -4.63
CA GLU A 21 13.19 7.38 -4.41
C GLU A 21 13.38 7.92 -2.99
N GLN A 22 13.39 7.05 -1.98
CA GLN A 22 13.67 7.45 -0.59
C GLN A 22 15.11 7.96 -0.41
N ASP A 23 16.10 7.30 -1.03
CA ASP A 23 17.50 7.74 -0.96
C ASP A 23 17.68 9.12 -1.61
N MET A 24 16.99 9.36 -2.73
CA MET A 24 16.98 10.66 -3.42
C MET A 24 16.26 11.74 -2.62
N ALA A 25 15.10 11.43 -2.03
CA ALA A 25 14.36 12.35 -1.18
C ALA A 25 15.13 12.72 0.10
N GLY A 26 15.84 11.75 0.69
CA GLY A 26 16.64 11.93 1.90
C GLY A 26 17.77 12.96 1.74
N GLN A 27 18.32 13.12 0.54
CA GLN A 27 19.33 14.16 0.26
C GLN A 27 18.79 15.58 0.46
N GLY A 28 17.47 15.77 0.28
CA GLY A 28 16.77 17.04 0.51
C GLY A 28 16.13 17.16 1.89
N GLY A 29 16.29 16.16 2.77
CA GLY A 29 15.58 16.10 4.05
C GLY A 29 14.09 15.73 3.93
N ASN A 30 13.68 15.21 2.78
CA ASN A 30 12.31 14.77 2.51
C ASN A 30 12.17 13.26 2.73
N LEU A 31 10.92 12.80 2.87
CA LEU A 31 10.56 11.39 2.94
C LEU A 31 9.78 11.01 1.67
N SER A 32 10.04 9.83 1.13
CA SER A 32 9.33 9.26 -0.01
C SER A 32 8.92 7.83 0.29
N TYR A 33 7.61 7.56 0.19
CA TYR A 33 7.02 6.26 0.44
C TYR A 33 6.21 5.84 -0.78
N THR A 34 6.35 4.58 -1.20
CA THR A 34 5.73 4.06 -2.43
C THR A 34 4.60 3.10 -2.09
N ILE A 35 3.51 3.15 -2.86
CA ILE A 35 2.43 2.16 -2.81
C ILE A 35 2.37 1.49 -4.19
N LEU A 36 2.59 0.17 -4.22
CA LEU A 36 2.40 -0.64 -5.42
C LEU A 36 0.96 -1.19 -5.41
N LEU A 37 0.17 -0.82 -6.41
CA LEU A 37 -1.16 -1.40 -6.65
C LEU A 37 -1.09 -2.43 -7.78
N ILE A 38 -1.45 -3.69 -7.48
CA ILE A 38 -1.55 -4.78 -8.45
C ILE A 38 -3.03 -5.11 -8.66
N LEU A 39 -3.48 -5.06 -9.92
CA LEU A 39 -4.82 -5.50 -10.32
C LEU A 39 -4.70 -6.84 -11.03
N THR A 40 -5.40 -7.87 -10.55
CA THR A 40 -5.28 -9.23 -11.10
C THR A 40 -6.62 -9.94 -11.20
N ALA A 41 -6.81 -10.72 -12.26
CA ALA A 41 -7.86 -11.72 -12.36
C ALA A 41 -7.33 -13.15 -12.13
N GLY A 42 -6.05 -13.29 -11.80
CA GLY A 42 -5.36 -14.56 -11.54
C GLY A 42 -5.21 -14.85 -10.05
N ASN A 43 -5.11 -16.14 -9.72
CA ASN A 43 -4.88 -16.65 -8.37
C ASN A 43 -3.56 -17.44 -8.32
N LEU A 44 -2.86 -17.35 -7.20
CA LEU A 44 -1.71 -18.21 -6.92
C LEU A 44 -2.25 -19.59 -6.54
N LYS A 45 -1.82 -20.64 -7.25
CA LYS A 45 -2.35 -22.01 -7.04
C LYS A 45 -1.28 -23.00 -6.63
N ASP A 46 -0.04 -22.75 -7.03
CA ASP A 46 1.08 -23.61 -6.68
C ASP A 46 1.71 -23.13 -5.37
N GLU A 47 1.95 -24.06 -4.44
CA GLU A 47 2.62 -23.75 -3.18
C GLU A 47 4.02 -23.15 -3.40
N ALA A 48 4.71 -23.50 -4.50
CA ALA A 48 5.98 -22.91 -4.85
C ALA A 48 5.85 -21.41 -5.20
N GLU A 49 4.81 -21.03 -5.93
CA GLU A 49 4.52 -19.62 -6.28
C GLU A 49 4.15 -18.81 -5.03
N ILE A 50 3.35 -19.40 -4.13
CA ILE A 50 2.99 -18.79 -2.84
C ILE A 50 4.24 -18.55 -1.99
N ARG A 51 5.08 -19.58 -1.80
CA ARG A 51 6.33 -19.45 -1.03
C ARG A 51 7.26 -18.41 -1.63
N GLN A 52 7.40 -18.36 -2.96
CA GLN A 52 8.25 -17.39 -3.63
C GLN A 52 7.73 -15.96 -3.44
N THR A 53 6.42 -15.76 -3.58
CA THR A 53 5.77 -14.46 -3.35
C THR A 53 5.98 -14.00 -1.91
N LYS A 54 5.75 -14.88 -0.93
CA LYS A 54 5.98 -14.59 0.48
C LYS A 54 7.43 -14.17 0.77
N GLN A 55 8.39 -14.92 0.24
CA GLN A 55 9.81 -14.59 0.43
C GLN A 55 10.19 -13.24 -0.19
N GLU A 56 9.61 -12.90 -1.34
CA GLU A 56 9.82 -11.60 -1.98
C GLU A 56 9.21 -10.48 -1.14
N LEU A 57 8.02 -10.67 -0.55
CA LEU A 57 7.39 -9.70 0.35
C LEU A 57 8.22 -9.44 1.61
N ILE A 58 8.72 -10.50 2.25
CA ILE A 58 9.64 -10.37 3.40
C ILE A 58 10.88 -9.56 3.00
N THR A 59 11.44 -9.83 1.81
CA THR A 59 12.60 -9.09 1.30
C THR A 59 12.27 -7.62 1.03
N ALA A 60 11.12 -7.36 0.39
CA ALA A 60 10.63 -6.03 0.06
C ALA A 60 10.23 -5.21 1.31
N SER A 61 9.90 -5.86 2.43
CA SER A 61 9.54 -5.19 3.70
C SER A 61 10.65 -4.27 4.25
N GLY A 62 11.89 -4.46 3.78
CA GLY A 62 13.03 -3.59 4.07
C GLY A 62 12.99 -2.22 3.39
N SER A 63 12.13 -2.03 2.38
CA SER A 63 11.97 -0.80 1.59
C SER A 63 10.76 0.04 2.07
N PRO A 64 10.69 1.34 1.74
CA PRO A 64 9.54 2.22 2.04
C PRO A 64 8.39 1.93 1.07
N LEU A 65 7.82 0.74 1.19
CA LEU A 65 6.85 0.18 0.25
C LEU A 65 5.69 -0.50 0.97
N SER A 66 4.47 -0.20 0.51
CA SER A 66 3.27 -1.03 0.69
C SER A 66 2.86 -1.66 -0.64
N VAL A 67 2.29 -2.86 -0.61
CA VAL A 67 1.81 -3.60 -1.77
C VAL A 67 0.33 -3.95 -1.58
N VAL A 68 -0.54 -3.36 -2.40
CA VAL A 68 -1.97 -3.67 -2.43
C VAL A 68 -2.27 -4.54 -3.63
N ILE A 69 -2.85 -5.72 -3.41
CA ILE A 69 -3.28 -6.64 -4.47
C ILE A 69 -4.80 -6.66 -4.49
N VAL A 70 -5.39 -6.28 -5.62
CA VAL A 70 -6.84 -6.26 -5.82
C VAL A 70 -7.24 -7.33 -6.83
N GLY A 71 -8.02 -8.30 -6.35
CA GLY A 71 -8.64 -9.34 -7.16
C GLY A 71 -9.86 -8.81 -7.91
N ILE A 72 -9.85 -8.86 -9.25
CA ILE A 72 -10.94 -8.41 -10.12
C ILE A 72 -11.64 -9.62 -10.75
N GLY A 73 -12.98 -9.55 -10.77
CA GLY A 73 -13.85 -10.59 -11.32
C GLY A 73 -14.22 -11.67 -10.31
N ASP A 74 -14.93 -12.68 -10.78
CA ASP A 74 -15.54 -13.72 -9.94
C ASP A 74 -14.67 -14.98 -9.82
N ASN A 75 -13.35 -14.80 -9.78
CA ASN A 75 -12.42 -15.92 -9.65
C ASN A 75 -12.32 -16.41 -8.19
N ASP A 76 -11.84 -17.64 -8.03
CA ASP A 76 -11.45 -18.18 -6.72
C ASP A 76 -10.07 -17.62 -6.33
N PHE A 77 -10.04 -16.79 -5.29
CA PHE A 77 -8.84 -16.17 -4.72
C PHE A 77 -8.37 -16.83 -3.41
N SER A 78 -8.80 -18.06 -3.11
CA SER A 78 -8.38 -18.77 -1.88
C SER A 78 -6.87 -18.88 -1.69
N GLY A 79 -6.09 -18.90 -2.78
CA GLY A 79 -4.63 -18.93 -2.74
C GLY A 79 -3.98 -17.60 -2.40
N MET A 80 -4.76 -16.53 -2.25
CA MET A 80 -4.32 -15.20 -1.84
C MET A 80 -4.55 -14.91 -0.36
N ALA A 81 -5.22 -15.81 0.38
CA ALA A 81 -5.59 -15.57 1.78
C ALA A 81 -4.36 -15.24 2.67
N PHE A 82 -3.21 -15.86 2.38
CA PHE A 82 -1.98 -15.61 3.14
C PHE A 82 -1.44 -14.18 3.04
N LEU A 83 -1.87 -13.40 2.05
CA LEU A 83 -1.39 -12.02 1.82
C LEU A 83 -1.92 -11.02 2.84
N ASP A 84 -2.99 -11.37 3.57
CA ASP A 84 -3.59 -10.54 4.62
C ASP A 84 -3.31 -11.10 6.03
N GLU A 85 -2.52 -12.17 6.12
CA GLU A 85 -2.28 -12.96 7.34
C GLU A 85 -0.81 -12.91 7.79
N HIS A 86 -0.06 -11.86 7.43
CA HIS A 86 1.36 -11.76 7.79
C HIS A 86 1.54 -11.56 9.30
N ASP A 87 2.29 -12.45 9.94
CA ASP A 87 2.69 -12.33 11.34
C ASP A 87 4.19 -12.01 11.45
N PRO A 88 4.56 -10.76 11.79
CA PRO A 88 5.95 -10.34 11.93
C PRO A 88 6.76 -11.17 12.93
N GLN A 89 6.13 -11.77 13.95
CA GLN A 89 6.81 -12.53 14.98
C GLN A 89 7.26 -13.92 14.52
N THR A 90 6.51 -14.52 13.61
CA THR A 90 6.76 -15.89 13.14
C THR A 90 7.38 -15.91 11.74
N GLU A 91 7.05 -14.94 10.90
CA GLU A 91 7.42 -14.91 9.48
C GLU A 91 8.61 -13.98 9.21
N GLY A 92 8.81 -12.98 10.08
CA GLY A 92 9.85 -11.99 9.96
C GLY A 92 9.57 -10.93 8.89
N GLY A 93 10.20 -9.77 9.03
CA GLY A 93 9.87 -8.61 8.22
C GLY A 93 8.56 -7.95 8.66
N ARG A 94 8.38 -6.70 8.23
CA ARG A 94 7.17 -5.93 8.53
C ARG A 94 6.04 -6.41 7.62
N ASP A 95 4.81 -6.29 8.09
CA ASP A 95 3.67 -6.41 7.19
C ASP A 95 3.67 -5.22 6.23
N ILE A 96 3.55 -5.51 4.94
CA ILE A 96 3.51 -4.53 3.86
C ILE A 96 2.43 -4.84 2.84
N THR A 97 1.59 -5.85 3.08
CA THR A 97 0.67 -6.37 2.07
C THR A 97 -0.78 -6.25 2.46
N LYS A 98 -1.61 -5.83 1.50
CA LYS A 98 -3.06 -5.85 1.63
C LYS A 98 -3.68 -6.57 0.45
N PHE A 99 -4.52 -7.58 0.71
CA PHE A 99 -5.34 -8.20 -0.32
C PHE A 99 -6.81 -7.77 -0.20
N VAL A 100 -7.41 -7.39 -1.34
CA VAL A 100 -8.82 -7.01 -1.40
C VAL A 100 -9.48 -7.68 -2.61
N GLN A 101 -10.57 -8.42 -2.39
CA GLN A 101 -11.40 -8.89 -3.48
C GLN A 101 -12.43 -7.82 -3.87
N PHE A 102 -12.29 -7.26 -5.06
CA PHE A 102 -13.12 -6.14 -5.53
C PHE A 102 -14.62 -6.45 -5.47
N THR A 103 -15.02 -7.68 -5.78
CA THR A 103 -16.43 -8.09 -5.86
C THR A 103 -17.12 -8.24 -4.49
N GLU A 104 -16.37 -8.24 -3.39
CA GLU A 104 -16.95 -8.27 -2.03
C GLU A 104 -17.56 -6.92 -1.62
N TYR A 105 -17.16 -5.83 -2.28
CA TYR A 105 -17.54 -4.47 -1.91
C TYR A 105 -18.58 -3.91 -2.88
N LYS A 106 -19.72 -3.48 -2.31
CA LYS A 106 -20.86 -2.94 -3.09
C LYS A 106 -20.84 -1.41 -3.25
N SER A 107 -19.95 -0.73 -2.55
CA SER A 107 -19.80 0.73 -2.56
C SER A 107 -18.33 1.08 -2.75
N TYR A 108 -18.08 2.14 -3.53
CA TYR A 108 -16.72 2.66 -3.73
C TYR A 108 -16.10 3.13 -2.41
N ASN A 109 -16.88 3.72 -1.50
CA ASN A 109 -16.35 4.19 -0.21
C ASN A 109 -15.80 3.03 0.63
N LEU A 110 -16.56 1.94 0.73
CA LEU A 110 -16.14 0.74 1.48
C LEU A 110 -14.93 0.06 0.83
N LEU A 111 -14.87 0.04 -0.51
CA LEU A 111 -13.70 -0.48 -1.22
C LEU A 111 -12.47 0.37 -0.96
N THR A 112 -12.60 1.70 -1.01
CA THR A 112 -11.50 2.62 -0.74
C THR A 112 -11.00 2.48 0.70
N GLU A 113 -11.91 2.37 1.67
CA GLU A 113 -11.57 2.10 3.06
C GLU A 113 -10.77 0.80 3.19
N ALA A 114 -11.28 -0.32 2.67
CA ALA A 114 -10.60 -1.61 2.75
C ALA A 114 -9.23 -1.65 2.05
N VAL A 115 -9.06 -0.91 0.95
CA VAL A 115 -7.78 -0.82 0.22
C VAL A 115 -6.73 0.00 0.97
N LEU A 116 -7.16 0.99 1.76
CA LEU A 116 -6.25 1.95 2.39
C LEU A 116 -6.02 1.71 3.89
N ASP A 117 -6.81 0.85 4.54
CA ASP A 117 -6.87 0.70 6.00
C ASP A 117 -5.49 0.52 6.68
N GLU A 118 -4.64 -0.34 6.12
CA GLU A 118 -3.35 -0.70 6.74
C GLU A 118 -2.17 0.19 6.30
N ILE A 119 -2.31 0.92 5.18
CA ILE A 119 -1.21 1.69 4.60
C ILE A 119 -0.67 2.75 5.57
N PRO A 120 -1.50 3.51 6.32
CA PRO A 120 -1.00 4.45 7.31
C PRO A 120 -0.09 3.81 8.37
N GLU A 121 -0.47 2.64 8.90
CA GLU A 121 0.32 1.93 9.91
C GLU A 121 1.62 1.40 9.29
N GLN A 122 1.56 0.74 8.13
CA GLN A 122 2.72 0.22 7.39
C GLN A 122 3.75 1.32 7.05
N LEU A 123 3.28 2.54 6.77
CA LEU A 123 4.13 3.71 6.53
C LEU A 123 4.80 4.19 7.81
N VAL A 124 4.03 4.38 8.89
CA VAL A 124 4.54 4.86 10.17
C VAL A 124 5.57 3.88 10.73
N ASP A 125 5.27 2.59 10.70
CA ASP A 125 6.16 1.53 11.20
C ASP A 125 7.50 1.54 10.47
N TYR A 126 7.51 1.76 9.14
CA TYR A 126 8.75 1.79 8.34
C TYR A 126 9.74 2.83 8.88
N TYR A 127 9.25 4.06 9.04
CA TYR A 127 10.07 5.20 9.41
C TYR A 127 10.39 5.19 10.90
N TYR A 128 9.43 4.77 11.74
CA TYR A 128 9.62 4.69 13.18
C TYR A 128 10.73 3.70 13.55
N GLU A 129 10.73 2.49 12.98
CA GLU A 129 11.80 1.50 13.19
C GLU A 129 13.18 1.99 12.76
N ARG A 130 13.23 2.91 11.79
CA ARG A 130 14.47 3.50 11.26
C ARG A 130 14.87 4.78 11.97
N GLY A 131 14.12 5.21 12.99
CA GLY A 131 14.36 6.46 13.71
C GLY A 131 14.23 7.71 12.83
N MET A 132 13.48 7.62 11.73
CA MET A 132 13.22 8.73 10.83
C MET A 132 11.91 9.41 11.23
N MET A 133 11.99 10.67 11.65
CA MET A 133 10.81 11.46 11.98
C MET A 133 10.31 12.23 10.75
N PRO A 134 9.00 12.54 10.66
CA PRO A 134 8.48 13.46 9.68
C PRO A 134 9.27 14.77 9.68
N GLY A 135 9.53 15.32 8.49
CA GLY A 135 10.16 16.62 8.33
C GLY A 135 9.37 17.74 9.03
N LYS A 136 9.98 18.92 9.17
CA LYS A 136 9.23 20.09 9.66
C LYS A 136 8.09 20.37 8.69
N ALA A 137 6.88 20.56 9.23
CA ALA A 137 5.77 21.09 8.44
C ALA A 137 6.24 22.36 7.73
N GLU A 138 5.96 22.45 6.42
CA GLU A 138 6.25 23.66 5.69
C GLU A 138 5.59 24.84 6.40
N ALA A 139 6.34 25.92 6.59
CA ALA A 139 5.80 27.12 7.19
C ALA A 139 4.72 27.66 6.24
N VAL A 140 3.46 27.54 6.64
CA VAL A 140 2.36 28.11 5.86
C VAL A 140 2.54 29.62 5.88
N ASN A 141 2.78 30.22 4.71
CA ASN A 141 2.88 31.66 4.59
C ASN A 141 1.47 32.26 4.74
N HIS A 142 1.18 32.76 5.94
CA HIS A 142 -0.12 33.37 6.27
C HIS A 142 -0.38 34.70 5.55
N ASP A 143 0.63 35.34 4.97
CA ASP A 143 0.49 36.65 4.31
C ASP A 143 -0.26 36.56 2.96
N GLY A 144 -0.53 35.35 2.46
CA GLY A 144 -1.26 35.09 1.21
C GLY A 144 -2.54 34.25 1.37
N ILE A 145 -2.95 33.92 2.59
CA ILE A 145 -4.17 33.13 2.81
C ILE A 145 -5.38 34.07 2.81
N GLU A 146 -6.11 34.09 1.71
CA GLU A 146 -7.47 34.63 1.70
C GLU A 146 -8.39 33.67 2.48
N GLN A 147 -8.74 34.02 3.72
CA GLN A 147 -9.79 33.31 4.44
C GLN A 147 -11.13 33.64 3.77
N LEU A 148 -11.51 32.82 2.79
CA LEU A 148 -12.85 32.86 2.25
C LEU A 148 -13.83 32.37 3.33
N PRO A 149 -15.02 33.00 3.45
CA PRO A 149 -16.08 32.44 4.28
C PRO A 149 -16.33 30.99 3.85
N ALA A 150 -16.61 30.11 4.82
CA ALA A 150 -16.99 28.74 4.50
C ALA A 150 -18.10 28.78 3.46
N ASP A 151 -17.85 28.18 2.29
CA ASP A 151 -18.87 28.08 1.26
C ASP A 151 -19.98 27.23 1.86
N ASP A 152 -21.15 27.83 2.12
CA ASP A 152 -22.39 27.18 2.55
C ASP A 152 -22.97 26.33 1.39
N ASP A 153 -22.07 25.71 0.63
CA ASP A 153 -22.40 24.87 -0.50
C ASP A 153 -22.80 23.51 0.06
N ALA A 154 -24.08 23.18 -0.12
CA ALA A 154 -24.71 21.92 0.26
C ALA A 154 -23.97 20.66 -0.26
N ARG A 155 -22.96 20.83 -1.11
CA ARG A 155 -22.08 19.78 -1.66
C ARG A 155 -21.04 19.26 -0.67
N THR A 156 -20.65 20.02 0.36
CA THR A 156 -19.66 19.55 1.35
C THR A 156 -20.20 18.40 2.22
N VAL A 157 -21.53 18.30 2.36
CA VAL A 157 -22.19 17.28 3.19
C VAL A 157 -22.36 15.93 2.48
N GLN A 158 -22.12 15.84 1.17
CA GLN A 158 -22.27 14.58 0.42
C GLN A 158 -21.03 13.68 0.40
N PHE A 159 -19.88 14.16 0.88
CA PHE A 159 -18.66 13.34 0.95
C PHE A 159 -18.59 12.40 2.17
N LEU A 160 -19.52 12.55 3.12
CA LEU A 160 -19.62 11.73 4.33
C LEU A 160 -20.95 10.95 4.43
N GLY A 161 -21.62 10.76 3.29
CA GLY A 161 -22.85 9.97 3.18
C GLY A 161 -22.61 8.65 2.46
#